data_AF-A0AAU6AHC2-F1
#
_entry.id   AF-A0AAU6AHC2-F1
#
_cell.length_a   1.000
_cell.length_b   1.000
_cell.length_c   1.000
_cell.angle_alpha   90.00
_cell.angle_beta   90.00
_cell.angle_gamma   90.00
#
_symmetry.space_group_name_H-M   'P 1'
#
loop_
_entity.id
_entity.type
_entity.pdbx_description
1 polymer ?
#
loop_
_entity_poly.entity_id
_entity_poly.type
_entity_poly.pdbx_seq_one_letter_code
_entity_poly.pdbx_strand_id
1 'polypeptide(L)'
;MQMADALGRTPQRSDARSNRTRILATARQKLRDNPDASLDSIAQAAGVARRTLYGHFSSRQALVAALTQEEAKRFNRRSPRPAFQAPTRWRRRR
;
A
#
# COMPACT_ATOMS: atom_id res chain seq x y z
N MET A 1 -33.27 4.21 20.33
CA MET A 1 -32.24 3.21 19.98
C MET A 1 -30.90 3.95 19.90
N GLN A 2 -30.28 4.34 21.03
CA GLN A 2 -29.49 3.51 21.95
C GLN A 2 -28.19 3.05 21.25
N MET A 3 -26.93 3.36 21.62
CA MET A 3 -26.20 4.04 22.73
C MET A 3 -24.89 4.60 22.11
N ALA A 4 -24.35 5.76 22.48
CA ALA A 4 -23.34 5.99 23.53
C ALA A 4 -22.25 4.88 23.69
N ASP A 5 -20.99 5.21 23.35
CA ASP A 5 -19.74 4.92 24.11
C ASP A 5 -18.52 4.80 23.17
N ALA A 6 -17.64 5.81 23.18
CA ALA A 6 -16.18 5.65 22.94
C ALA A 6 -15.45 6.99 23.08
N LEU A 7 -15.45 7.56 24.28
CA LEU A 7 -14.44 8.55 24.67
C LEU A 7 -13.11 7.80 24.88
N GLY A 8 -12.13 8.00 23.99
CA GLY A 8 -10.71 7.81 24.33
C GLY A 8 -9.94 6.59 23.80
N ARG A 9 -10.30 5.93 22.69
CA ARG A 9 -9.52 4.78 22.15
C ARG A 9 -9.10 4.98 20.70
N THR A 10 -7.81 5.25 20.48
CA THR A 10 -7.08 5.26 19.19
C THR A 10 -7.88 4.89 17.93
N PRO A 11 -8.51 5.87 17.22
CA PRO A 11 -9.12 5.62 15.91
C PRO A 11 -8.15 5.90 14.75
N GLN A 12 -7.23 6.86 14.91
CA GLN A 12 -6.46 7.43 13.79
C GLN A 12 -5.60 6.41 13.02
N ARG A 13 -5.07 5.36 13.65
CA ARG A 13 -4.26 4.33 12.95
C ARG A 13 -5.10 3.40 12.08
N SER A 14 -6.31 3.06 12.53
CA SER A 14 -7.23 2.20 11.77
C SER A 14 -7.75 2.92 10.53
N ASP A 15 -8.08 4.20 10.68
CA ASP A 15 -8.46 5.07 9.57
C ASP A 15 -7.30 5.31 8.62
N ALA A 16 -6.09 5.58 9.13
CA ALA A 16 -4.88 5.76 8.32
C ALA A 16 -4.55 4.51 7.50
N ARG A 17 -4.67 3.31 8.09
CA ARG A 17 -4.42 2.05 7.39
C ARG A 17 -5.48 1.77 6.34
N SER A 18 -6.76 1.98 6.66
CA SER A 18 -7.88 1.81 5.72
C SER A 18 -7.80 2.81 4.56
N ASN A 19 -7.45 4.06 4.84
CA ASN A 19 -7.21 5.08 3.82
C ASN A 19 -6.03 4.69 2.93
N ARG A 20 -4.92 4.22 3.50
CA ARG A 20 -3.78 3.75 2.69
C ARG A 20 -4.19 2.60 1.76
N THR A 21 -4.93 1.61 2.24
CA THR A 21 -5.41 0.50 1.41
C THR A 21 -6.35 0.97 0.30
N ARG A 22 -7.28 1.89 0.60
CA ARG A 22 -8.18 2.49 -0.41
C ARG A 22 -7.40 3.27 -1.47
N ILE A 23 -6.46 4.13 -1.05
CA ILE A 23 -5.60 4.90 -1.95
C ILE A 23 -4.84 3.96 -2.89
N LEU A 24 -4.23 2.88 -2.37
CA LEU A 24 -3.49 1.93 -3.19
C LEU A 24 -4.40 1.17 -4.18
N ALA A 25 -5.57 0.72 -3.74
CA ALA A 25 -6.52 0.04 -4.61
C ALA A 25 -6.98 0.93 -5.78
N THR A 26 -7.37 2.17 -5.48
CA THR A 26 -7.80 3.14 -6.49
C THR A 26 -6.64 3.56 -7.39
N ALA A 27 -5.47 3.84 -6.82
CA ALA A 27 -4.28 4.22 -7.58
C ALA A 27 -3.92 3.14 -8.60
N ARG A 28 -4.02 1.86 -8.23
CA ARG A 28 -3.80 0.74 -9.14
C ARG A 28 -4.79 0.71 -10.30
N GLN A 29 -6.06 1.05 -10.08
CA GLN A 29 -7.02 1.16 -11.18
C GLN A 29 -6.72 2.35 -12.08
N LYS A 30 -6.49 3.53 -11.48
CA LYS A 30 -6.22 4.76 -12.24
C LYS A 30 -4.93 4.70 -13.05
N LEU A 31 -3.85 4.15 -12.49
CA LEU A 31 -2.57 4.00 -13.20
C LEU A 31 -2.62 2.94 -14.32
N ARG A 32 -3.56 2.00 -14.27
CA ARG A 32 -3.79 1.04 -15.36
C ARG A 32 -4.51 1.67 -16.55
N ASP A 33 -5.43 2.57 -16.26
CA ASP A 33 -6.21 3.30 -17.27
C ASP A 33 -5.40 4.46 -17.88
N ASN A 34 -4.76 5.25 -17.01
CA ASN A 34 -3.90 6.35 -17.40
C ASN A 34 -2.60 6.31 -16.59
N PRO A 35 -1.46 5.92 -17.21
CA PRO A 35 -0.18 5.84 -16.52
C PRO A 35 0.33 7.19 -16.06
N ASP A 36 -0.22 8.32 -16.53
CA ASP A 36 0.15 9.69 -16.17
C ASP A 36 -0.76 10.34 -15.13
N ALA A 37 -1.74 9.61 -14.59
CA ALA A 37 -2.69 10.12 -13.59
C ALA A 37 -2.01 10.85 -12.42
N SER A 38 -2.53 12.04 -12.10
CA SER A 38 -2.03 12.87 -11.01
C SER A 38 -2.46 12.36 -9.64
N LEU A 39 -1.66 12.66 -8.62
CA LEU A 39 -1.96 12.29 -7.23
C LEU A 39 -3.29 12.87 -6.73
N ASP A 40 -3.66 14.06 -7.21
CA ASP A 40 -4.94 14.68 -6.90
C ASP A 40 -6.13 13.88 -7.44
N SER A 41 -6.09 13.48 -8.72
CA SER A 41 -7.13 12.64 -9.32
C SER A 41 -7.25 11.28 -8.63
N ILE A 42 -6.12 10.73 -8.13
CA ILE A 42 -6.10 9.51 -7.33
C ILE A 42 -6.72 9.76 -5.94
N ALA A 43 -6.40 10.87 -5.28
CA ALA A 43 -7.00 11.25 -3.98
C ALA A 43 -8.52 11.37 -4.09
N GLN A 44 -8.98 12.08 -5.13
CA GLN A 44 -10.40 12.30 -5.40
C GLN A 44 -11.12 10.98 -5.68
N ALA A 45 -10.55 10.13 -6.54
CA ALA A 45 -11.12 8.81 -6.82
C ALA A 45 -11.10 7.87 -5.61
N ALA A 46 -10.14 8.04 -4.69
CA ALA A 46 -10.05 7.25 -3.45
C ALA A 46 -10.94 7.81 -2.32
N GLY A 47 -11.59 8.95 -2.53
CA GLY A 47 -12.42 9.61 -1.52
C GLY A 47 -11.62 10.13 -0.33
N VAL A 48 -10.35 10.47 -0.52
CA VAL A 48 -9.48 11.00 0.54
C VAL A 48 -9.09 12.45 0.27
N ALA A 49 -8.93 13.24 1.33
CA ALA A 49 -8.43 14.60 1.21
C ALA A 49 -6.98 14.61 0.71
N ARG A 50 -6.60 15.60 -0.12
CA ARG A 50 -5.22 15.79 -0.61
C ARG A 50 -4.21 15.82 0.54
N ARG A 51 -4.53 16.52 1.63
CA ARG A 51 -3.67 16.60 2.83
C ARG A 51 -3.38 15.22 3.44
N THR A 52 -4.36 14.32 3.45
CA THR A 52 -4.19 12.94 3.93
C THR A 52 -3.34 12.12 2.98
N LEU A 53 -3.50 12.29 1.67
CA LEU A 53 -2.66 11.62 0.69
C LEU A 53 -1.20 12.08 0.81
N TYR A 54 -0.95 13.39 0.83
CA TYR A 54 0.40 13.94 0.99
C TYR A 54 1.01 13.59 2.35
N GLY A 55 0.20 13.42 3.39
CA GLY A 55 0.66 12.89 4.69
C GLY A 55 1.10 11.43 4.65
N HIS A 56 0.64 10.64 3.67
CA HIS A 56 1.03 9.24 3.50
C HIS A 56 2.05 8.99 2.38
N PHE A 57 2.07 9.87 1.37
CA PHE A 57 2.91 9.78 0.19
C PHE A 57 3.43 11.17 -0.18
N SER A 58 4.69 11.42 0.13
CA SER A 58 5.34 12.71 -0.15
C SER A 58 5.46 12.99 -1.65
N SER A 59 5.49 11.95 -2.48
CA SER A 59 5.71 12.04 -3.93
C SER A 59 4.99 10.94 -4.70
N ARG A 60 4.82 11.15 -6.01
CA ARG A 60 4.28 10.14 -6.92
C ARG A 60 5.09 8.86 -6.92
N GLN A 61 6.42 8.98 -6.92
CA GLN A 61 7.32 7.83 -6.81
C GLN A 61 7.13 7.05 -5.51
N ALA A 62 6.84 7.73 -4.39
CA ALA A 62 6.57 7.05 -3.11
C ALA A 62 5.27 6.24 -3.16
N LEU A 63 4.25 6.75 -3.85
CA LEU A 63 3.00 6.03 -4.07
C LEU A 63 3.22 4.81 -5.00
N VAL A 64 3.95 4.98 -6.10
CA VAL A 64 4.27 3.88 -7.03
C VAL A 64 5.13 2.82 -6.34
N ALA A 65 6.14 3.21 -5.56
CA ALA A 65 6.97 2.27 -4.80
C ALA A 65 6.14 1.48 -3.78
N ALA A 66 5.18 2.13 -3.10
CA ALA A 66 4.28 1.46 -2.18
C ALA A 66 3.33 0.47 -2.89
N LEU A 67 2.84 0.81 -4.08
CA LEU A 67 2.07 -0.12 -4.93
C LEU A 67 2.90 -1.34 -5.30
N THR A 68 4.13 -1.15 -5.78
CA THR A 68 5.03 -2.25 -6.15
C THR A 68 5.30 -3.18 -4.96
N GLN A 69 5.51 -2.62 -3.76
CA GLN A 69 5.70 -3.42 -2.55
C GLN A 69 4.44 -4.20 -2.16
N GLU A 70 3.25 -3.63 -2.31
CA GLU A 70 1.98 -4.33 -2.04
C GLU A 70 1.74 -5.47 -3.02
N GLU A 71 2.02 -5.25 -4.31
CA GLU A 71 1.94 -6.31 -5.33
C GLU A 71 2.96 -7.41 -5.09
N ALA A 72 4.20 -7.06 -4.71
CA ALA A 72 5.23 -8.04 -4.34
C ALA A 72 4.82 -8.86 -3.10
N LYS A 73 4.20 -8.24 -2.10
CA LYS A 73 3.65 -8.94 -0.92
C LYS A 73 2.50 -9.88 -1.30
N ARG A 74 1.59 -9.44 -2.19
CA ARG A 74 0.52 -10.29 -2.73
C ARG A 74 1.08 -11.47 -3.51
N PHE A 75 2.08 -11.23 -4.34
CA PHE A 75 2.75 -12.27 -5.12
C PHE A 75 3.43 -13.29 -4.20
N ASN A 76 4.20 -12.83 -3.21
CA ASN A 76 4.84 -13.68 -2.21
C ASN A 76 3.85 -14.48 -1.32
N ARG A 77 2.61 -14.02 -1.20
CA ARG A 77 1.55 -14.75 -0.48
C ARG A 77 0.91 -15.84 -1.34
N ARG A 78 0.85 -15.64 -2.67
CA ARG A 78 0.30 -16.63 -3.63
C ARG A 78 1.34 -17.68 -4.03
N SER A 79 2.61 -17.30 -4.00
CA SER A 79 3.75 -18.17 -4.17
C SER A 79 4.63 -17.98 -2.94
N PRO A 80 4.56 -18.85 -1.91
CA PRO A 80 5.55 -18.77 -0.84
C PRO A 80 6.91 -18.85 -1.51
N ARG A 81 7.77 -17.86 -1.27
CA ARG A 81 9.18 -17.95 -1.66
C ARG A 81 9.68 -19.34 -1.24
N PRO A 82 10.19 -20.18 -2.16
CA PRO A 82 10.87 -21.39 -1.73
C PRO A 82 11.99 -20.94 -0.80
N ALA A 83 12.11 -21.59 0.36
CA ALA A 83 13.04 -21.26 1.43
C ALA A 83 14.53 -21.46 1.05
N PHE A 84 14.87 -21.43 -0.23
CA PHE A 84 16.22 -21.65 -0.71
C PHE A 84 16.75 -20.44 -1.48
N GLN A 85 17.40 -19.55 -0.73
CA GLN A 85 18.68 -19.00 -1.16
C GLN A 85 19.64 -19.18 0.02
N ALA A 86 20.03 -20.44 0.27
CA ALA A 86 21.36 -20.65 0.79
C ALA A 86 22.31 -20.20 -0.33
N PRO A 87 23.29 -19.33 -0.08
CA PRO A 87 24.37 -19.19 -1.03
C PRO A 87 24.92 -20.59 -1.25
N THR A 88 25.03 -21.02 -2.50
CA THR A 88 25.86 -22.15 -2.92
C THR A 88 27.35 -21.85 -2.71
N ARG A 89 27.71 -21.41 -1.51
CA ARG A 89 28.88 -21.88 -0.77
C ARG A 89 28.36 -23.21 -0.21
N TRP A 90 28.63 -24.37 -0.80
CA TRP A 90 29.92 -25.03 -0.80
C TRP A 90 30.06 -25.89 -2.06
N ARG A 91 30.80 -25.41 -3.06
CA ARG A 91 31.48 -26.31 -3.99
C ARG A 91 32.53 -27.07 -3.18
N ARG A 92 32.35 -28.38 -3.06
CA ARG A 92 33.48 -29.31 -2.99
C ARG A 92 34.45 -28.98 -4.13
N ARG A 93 35.67 -28.57 -3.79
CA ARG A 93 36.93 -28.98 -4.44
C ARG A 93 37.88 -29.17 -3.25
N ARG A 94 38.01 -30.44 -2.83
CA ARG A 94 39.13 -31.33 -3.18
C ARG A 94 40.42 -30.82 -2.57
#